data_AF-A0A2V8F1A4-F1
#
_entry.id   AF-A0A2V8F1A4-F1
#
_cell.length_a   1.000
_cell.length_b   1.000
_cell.length_c   1.000
_cell.angle_alpha   90.00
_cell.angle_beta   90.00
_cell.angle_gamma   90.00
#
_symmetry.space_group_name_H-M   'P 1'
#
loop_
_entity.id
_entity.type
_entity.pdbx_description
1 polymer ?
#
loop_
_entity_poly.entity_id
_entity_poly.type
_entity_poly.pdbx_seq_one_letter_code
_entity_poly.pdbx_strand_id
1 'polypeptide(L)' 'MAVFFAHESCYVDDGCVIGDDTKIWHFTHVMSGARIGARCNIGQNVVISPSVVIGDNVKIQNNVSV' A
#
# COMPACT_ATOMS: atom_id res chain seq x y z
N MET A 1 3.34 -9.35 14.14
CA MET A 1 3.81 -8.81 12.85
C MET A 1 2.61 -8.77 11.94
N ALA A 2 2.33 -7.63 11.32
CA ALA A 2 1.19 -7.57 10.43
C ALA A 2 1.45 -8.46 9.19
N VAL A 3 0.49 -9.32 8.84
CA VAL A 3 0.63 -10.24 7.70
C VAL A 3 -0.01 -9.56 6.49
N PHE A 4 0.80 -8.90 5.67
CA PHE A 4 0.38 -8.33 4.40
C PHE A 4 1.06 -9.04 3.23
N PHE A 5 0.44 -8.97 2.06
CA PHE A 5 1.06 -9.42 0.82
C PHE A 5 1.63 -8.21 0.09
N ALA A 6 2.92 -8.27 -0.24
CA ALA A 6 3.56 -7.36 -1.17
C ALA A 6 4.12 -8.18 -2.33
N HIS A 7 3.71 -7.83 -3.55
CA HIS A 7 4.31 -8.41 -4.74
C HIS A 7 5.81 -8.05 -4.78
N GLU A 8 6.66 -8.97 -5.25
CA GLU A 8 8.12 -8.77 -5.32
C GLU A 8 8.55 -7.54 -6.14
N SER A 9 7.66 -7.08 -7.04
CA SER A 9 7.90 -5.92 -7.91
C SER A 9 7.34 -4.61 -7.36
N CYS A 10 6.71 -4.61 -6.18
CA CYS A 10 6.34 -3.37 -5.50
C CYS A 10 7.50 -2.87 -4.64
N TYR A 11 7.50 -1.58 -4.35
CA TYR A 11 8.48 -0.95 -3.49
C TYR A 11 7.78 -0.25 -2.33
N VAL A 12 8.20 -0.56 -1.10
CA VAL A 12 7.68 0.04 0.12
C VAL A 12 8.86 0.68 0.83
N ASP A 13 8.85 1.99 0.95
CA ASP A 13 9.88 2.73 1.67
C ASP A 13 9.87 2.39 3.18
N ASP A 14 10.99 2.64 3.85
CA ASP A 14 11.11 2.52 5.30
C ASP A 14 10.11 3.43 6.04
N GLY A 15 9.64 2.96 7.20
CA GLY A 15 8.72 3.72 8.06
C GLY A 15 7.27 3.72 7.62
N CYS A 16 6.92 3.00 6.54
CA CYS A 16 5.52 2.73 6.19
C CYS A 16 4.86 1.78 7.19
N VAL A 17 3.57 2.00 7.46
CA VAL A 17 2.75 1.08 8.26
C VAL A 17 1.71 0.46 7.35
N ILE A 18 1.66 -0.87 7.31
CA ILE A 18 0.69 -1.61 6.50
C ILE A 18 -0.08 -2.55 7.43
N GLY A 19 -1.40 -2.43 7.43
CA GLY A 19 -2.30 -3.26 8.24
C GLY A 19 -2.41 -4.70 7.72
N ASP A 20 -2.93 -5.58 8.58
CA ASP A 20 -3.15 -6.99 8.28
C ASP A 20 -4.06 -7.22 7.06
N ASP A 21 -3.83 -8.33 6.35
CA ASP A 21 -4.59 -8.76 5.18
C ASP A 21 -4.61 -7.76 4.01
N THR A 22 -3.75 -6.75 4.04
CA THR A 22 -3.57 -5.82 2.94
C THR A 22 -2.74 -6.44 1.82
N LYS A 23 -3.14 -6.19 0.57
CA LYS A 23 -2.47 -6.68 -0.63
C LYS A 23 -1.96 -5.51 -1.45
N ILE A 24 -0.67 -5.52 -1.75
CA ILE A 24 0.00 -4.55 -2.61
C ILE A 24 0.45 -5.27 -3.89
N TRP A 25 -0.11 -4.85 -5.02
CA TRP A 25 0.16 -5.46 -6.31
C TRP A 25 1.35 -4.80 -7.03
N HIS A 26 1.67 -5.35 -8.20
CA HIS A 26 2.83 -5.04 -9.02
C HIS A 26 3.08 -3.54 -9.23
N PHE A 27 4.36 -3.15 -9.19
CA PHE A 27 4.83 -1.81 -9.56
C PHE A 27 4.24 -0.67 -8.72
N THR A 28 3.64 -0.99 -7.58
CA THR A 28 3.18 0.03 -6.64
C THR A 28 4.33 0.56 -5.81
N HIS A 29 4.37 1.87 -5.61
CA HIS A 29 5.34 2.53 -4.74
C HIS A 29 4.60 3.13 -3.54
N VAL A 30 4.90 2.63 -2.35
CA VAL A 30 4.44 3.18 -1.08
C VAL A 30 5.56 4.03 -0.48
N MET A 31 5.38 5.35 -0.47
CA MET A 31 6.43 6.27 -0.04
C MET A 31 6.45 6.46 1.47
N SER A 32 7.63 6.89 1.96
CA SER A 32 7.98 7.00 3.38
C SER A 32 6.88 7.64 4.24
N GLY A 33 6.58 6.98 5.38
CA GLY A 33 5.61 7.47 6.37
C GLY A 33 4.14 7.25 6.02
N ALA A 34 3.82 6.64 4.87
CA ALA A 34 2.46 6.25 4.54
C ALA A 34 1.89 5.23 5.55
N ARG A 35 0.59 5.34 5.81
CA ARG A 35 -0.16 4.44 6.69
C ARG A 35 -1.32 3.82 5.92
N ILE A 36 -1.26 2.52 5.70
CA ILE A 36 -2.31 1.75 5.04
C ILE A 36 -3.00 0.89 6.08
N GLY A 37 -4.32 1.01 6.20
CA GLY A 37 -5.16 0.20 7.07
C GLY A 37 -5.16 -1.29 6.73
N ALA A 38 -5.96 -2.05 7.46
CA ALA A 38 -6.13 -3.48 7.26
C ALA A 38 -7.12 -3.81 6.13
N ARG A 39 -6.97 -4.99 5.52
CA ARG A 39 -7.84 -5.54 4.46
C ARG A 39 -7.93 -4.65 3.22
N CYS A 40 -6.87 -3.90 2.93
CA CYS A 40 -6.81 -3.05 1.75
C CYS A 40 -6.35 -3.81 0.51
N ASN A 41 -6.73 -3.33 -0.66
CA ASN A 41 -6.28 -3.86 -1.94
C ASN A 41 -5.75 -2.73 -2.80
N ILE A 42 -4.43 -2.67 -2.93
CA ILE A 42 -3.71 -1.63 -3.67
C ILE A 42 -3.33 -2.19 -5.03
N GLY A 43 -4.01 -1.71 -6.07
CA GLY A 43 -3.85 -2.12 -7.46
C GLY A 43 -2.44 -1.93 -8.01
N GLN A 44 -2.26 -2.30 -9.27
CA GLN A 44 -0.97 -2.22 -9.96
C GLN A 44 -0.62 -0.78 -10.33
N ASN A 45 0.67 -0.46 -10.32
CA ASN A 45 1.19 0.85 -10.72
C ASN A 45 0.50 2.00 -9.94
N VAL A 46 0.28 1.79 -8.63
CA VAL A 46 -0.25 2.82 -7.74
C VAL A 46 0.91 3.56 -7.08
N VAL A 47 0.76 4.87 -6.88
CA VAL A 47 1.70 5.66 -6.09
C VAL A 47 0.98 6.15 -4.84
N ILE A 48 1.53 5.84 -3.66
CA ILE A 48 1.05 6.35 -2.38
C ILE A 48 2.08 7.35 -1.87
N SER A 49 1.70 8.62 -1.84
CA SER A 49 2.57 9.75 -1.50
C SER A 49 3.01 9.72 -0.02
N PRO A 50 4.07 10.47 0.35
CA PRO A 50 4.56 10.46 1.72
C PRO A 50 3.48 10.89 2.72
N SER A 51 3.43 10.21 3.87
CA SER A 51 2.49 10.50 4.97
C SER A 51 0.99 10.37 4.64
N VAL A 52 0.62 9.78 3.50
CA VAL A 52 -0.78 9.48 3.16
C VAL A 52 -1.35 8.46 4.14
N VAL A 53 -2.62 8.65 4.51
CA VAL A 53 -3.36 7.73 5.37
C VAL A 53 -4.52 7.12 4.60
N ILE A 54 -4.48 5.80 4.43
CA ILE A 54 -5.55 4.98 3.86
C ILE A 54 -6.20 4.21 5.02
N GLY A 55 -7.52 4.32 5.15
CA GLY A 55 -8.28 3.59 6.16
C GLY A 55 -8.38 2.09 5.89
N ASP A 56 -9.17 1.38 6.70
CA ASP A 56 -9.40 -0.06 6.53
C ASP A 56 -10.35 -0.37 5.38
N ASN A 57 -10.20 -1.56 4.78
CA ASN A 57 -11.08 -2.11 3.75
C ASN A 57 -11.22 -1.22 2.50
N VAL A 58 -10.15 -0.51 2.15
CA VAL A 58 -10.10 0.35 0.96
C VAL A 58 -9.56 -0.42 -0.24
N LYS A 59 -10.15 -0.17 -1.41
CA LYS A 59 -9.63 -0.64 -2.69
C LYS A 59 -9.17 0.54 -3.55
N ILE A 60 -7.89 0.57 -3.88
CA ILE A 60 -7.32 1.50 -4.86
C ILE A 60 -7.11 0.74 -6.17
N GLN A 61 -7.66 1.27 -7.26
CA GLN A 61 -7.55 0.64 -8.58
C GLN A 61 -6.22 0.97 -9.26
N ASN A 62 -5.93 0.25 -10.33
CA ASN A 62 -4.68 0.39 -11.07
C ASN A 62 -4.46 1.82 -11.60
N ASN A 63 -3.20 2.26 -11.63
CA ASN A 63 -2.77 3.56 -12.17
C ASN A 63 -3.33 4.79 -11.43
N VAL A 64 -3.60 4.66 -10.12
CA VAL A 64 -4.06 5.76 -9.28
C VAL A 64 -2.89 6.31 -8.45
N SER A 65 -2.81 7.63 -8.30
CA SER A 65 -1.90 8.30 -7.36
C SER A 65 -2.70 8.94 -6.24
N VAL A 66 -2.31 8.68 -5.00
CA VAL A 66 -2.94 9.23 -3.78
C VAL A 66 -1.92 9.84 -2.84
#